data_AF-A0A2E8UX22-F1
#
_entry.id   AF-A0A2E8UX22-F1
#
_cell.length_a   1.000
_cell.length_b   1.000
_cell.length_c   1.000
_cell.angle_alpha   90.00
_cell.angle_beta   90.00
_cell.angle_gamma   90.00
#
_symmetry.space_group_name_H-M   'P 1'
#
loop_
_entity.id
_entity.type
_entity.pdbx_description
1 polymer ?
#
loop_
_entity_poly.entity_id
_entity_poly.type
_entity_poly.pdbx_seq_one_letter_code
_entity_poly.pdbx_strand_id
1 'polypeptide(L)'
;MSKKTIQLDDQLYEYLIDVSLREHEVLKNLRDETLNLSGSQMQISPDQGQFMAFMVRAIRATNILEIGTYTGYSALVCALAMDKGHLITLDRDPVMTEVAMKF
;
A
#
# COMPACT_ATOMS: atom_id res chain seq x y z
N MET A 1 -12.85 2.90 26.87
CA MET A 1 -11.95 3.67 26.00
C MET A 1 -10.65 3.89 26.75
N SER A 2 -9.52 3.39 26.24
CA SER A 2 -8.20 3.63 26.87
C SER A 2 -7.87 5.13 26.81
N LYS A 3 -7.32 5.69 27.90
CA LYS A 3 -6.83 7.07 27.93
C LYS A 3 -5.42 7.23 27.32
N LYS A 4 -4.79 6.12 26.93
CA LYS A 4 -3.41 6.07 26.44
C LYS A 4 -3.33 5.26 25.14
N THR A 5 -2.55 5.76 24.19
CA THR A 5 -2.14 5.02 23.01
C THR A 5 -0.92 4.17 23.36
N ILE A 6 -0.89 2.91 22.92
CA ILE A 6 0.31 2.07 23.04
C ILE A 6 1.38 2.61 22.09
N GLN A 7 2.63 2.68 22.55
CA GLN A 7 3.75 3.03 21.67
C GLN A 7 4.09 1.81 20.83
N LEU A 8 4.25 2.02 19.52
CA LEU A 8 4.61 0.97 18.57
C LEU A 8 6.13 0.98 18.41
N ASP A 9 6.81 0.14 19.18
CA ASP A 9 8.23 -0.13 19.01
C ASP A 9 8.46 -1.23 17.95
N ASP A 10 9.73 -1.47 17.62
CA ASP A 10 10.10 -2.42 16.57
C ASP A 10 9.62 -3.84 16.88
N GLN A 11 9.70 -4.28 18.15
CA GLN A 11 9.27 -5.61 18.55
C GLN A 11 7.76 -5.79 18.39
N LEU A 12 6.97 -4.79 18.79
CA LEU A 12 5.52 -4.84 18.63
C LEU A 12 5.11 -4.70 17.16
N TYR A 13 5.85 -3.93 16.37
CA TYR A 13 5.62 -3.82 14.93
C TYR A 13 5.91 -5.14 14.20
N GLU A 14 7.05 -5.78 14.49
CA GLU A 14 7.37 -7.11 13.96
C GLU A 14 6.29 -8.14 14.30
N TYR A 15 5.85 -8.15 15.57
CA TYR A 15 4.74 -9.01 15.99
C TYR A 15 3.46 -8.72 15.20
N LEU A 16 3.10 -7.44 15.02
CA LEU A 16 1.93 -7.03 14.25
C LEU A 16 2.01 -7.56 12.81
N ILE A 17 3.16 -7.41 12.17
CA ILE A 17 3.37 -7.89 10.80
C ILE A 17 3.27 -9.42 10.74
N ASP A 18 3.98 -10.14 11.61
CA ASP A 18 4.03 -11.60 11.62
C ASP A 18 2.65 -12.25 11.80
N VAL A 19 1.83 -11.74 12.73
CA VAL A 19 0.56 -12.40 13.08
C VAL A 19 -0.64 -11.90 12.25
N SER A 20 -0.54 -10.75 11.59
CA SER A 20 -1.69 -10.10 10.96
C SER A 20 -1.56 -9.81 9.47
N LEU A 21 -0.35 -9.68 8.93
CA LEU A 21 -0.16 -9.26 7.55
C LEU A 21 -0.51 -10.38 6.58
N ARG A 22 -1.37 -10.08 5.61
CA ARG A 22 -1.77 -10.97 4.51
C ARG A 22 -1.49 -10.28 3.19
N GLU A 23 -0.21 -10.12 2.87
CA GLU A 23 0.25 -9.44 1.67
C GLU A 23 0.17 -10.36 0.44
N HIS A 24 -0.37 -9.84 -0.66
CA HIS A 24 -0.38 -10.56 -1.94
C HIS A 24 1.03 -10.63 -2.53
N GLU A 25 1.39 -11.72 -3.20
CA GLU A 25 2.73 -11.92 -3.76
C GLU A 25 3.20 -10.76 -4.66
N VAL A 26 2.35 -10.30 -5.59
CA VAL A 26 2.63 -9.11 -6.42
C VAL A 26 2.98 -7.85 -5.63
N LEU A 27 2.33 -7.62 -4.48
CA LEU A 27 2.62 -6.47 -3.61
C LEU A 27 4.00 -6.63 -2.96
N LYS A 28 4.29 -7.83 -2.44
CA LYS A 28 5.61 -8.13 -1.88
C LYS A 28 6.72 -7.92 -2.92
N ASN A 29 6.52 -8.41 -4.13
CA ASN A 29 7.50 -8.26 -5.22
C ASN A 29 7.73 -6.77 -5.56
N LEU A 30 6.67 -5.97 -5.63
CA LEU A 30 6.78 -4.53 -5.87
C LEU A 30 7.48 -3.81 -4.71
N ARG A 31 7.18 -4.19 -3.46
CA ARG A 31 7.85 -3.63 -2.28
C ARG A 31 9.35 -3.96 -2.28
N ASP A 32 9.70 -5.21 -2.59
CA ASP A 32 11.10 -5.64 -2.65
C ASP A 32 11.87 -4.95 -3.81
N GLU A 33 11.23 -4.72 -4.96
CA GLU A 33 11.77 -3.89 -6.06
C GLU A 33 12.01 -2.44 -5.60
N THR A 34 11.00 -1.84 -4.95
CA THR A 34 11.06 -0.45 -4.48
C THR A 34 12.14 -0.23 -3.43
N LEU A 35 12.43 -1.21 -2.57
CA LEU A 35 13.48 -1.13 -1.56
C LEU A 35 14.88 -0.87 -2.16
N ASN A 36 15.11 -1.27 -3.41
CA ASN A 36 16.39 -1.07 -4.10
C ASN A 36 16.51 0.31 -4.77
N LEU A 37 15.44 1.12 -4.77
CA LEU A 37 15.43 2.44 -5.39
C LEU A 37 15.77 3.54 -4.39
N SER A 38 16.37 4.62 -4.89
CA SER A 38 16.51 5.85 -4.12
C SER A 38 15.11 6.41 -3.78
N GLY A 39 14.87 6.72 -2.50
CA GLY A 39 13.57 7.24 -2.06
C GLY A 39 12.55 6.17 -1.65
N SER A 40 12.97 4.91 -1.46
CA SER A 40 12.10 3.80 -1.03
C SER A 40 11.21 4.10 0.18
N GLN A 41 11.66 4.99 1.07
CA GLN A 41 10.90 5.48 2.24
C GLN A 41 9.63 6.26 1.90
N MET A 42 9.42 6.63 0.62
CA MET A 42 8.18 7.28 0.15
C MET A 42 7.01 6.30 0.04
N GLN A 43 7.28 5.00 -0.04
CA GLN A 43 6.23 3.99 -0.11
C GLN A 43 5.57 3.79 1.26
N ILE A 44 4.25 3.55 1.26
CA ILE A 44 3.55 3.10 2.46
C ILE A 44 4.04 1.72 2.93
N SER A 45 3.83 1.43 4.21
CA SER A 45 4.11 0.12 4.78
C SER A 45 3.02 -0.90 4.40
N PRO A 46 3.32 -2.21 4.42
CA PRO A 46 2.36 -3.24 4.00
C PRO A 46 1.12 -3.34 4.92
N ASP A 47 1.25 -3.03 6.21
CA ASP A 47 0.11 -2.95 7.14
C ASP A 47 -0.81 -1.76 6.85
N GLN A 48 -0.26 -0.61 6.45
CA GLN A 48 -1.04 0.52 5.94
C GLN A 48 -1.79 0.13 4.66
N GLY A 49 -1.13 -0.59 3.74
CA GLY A 49 -1.77 -1.15 2.55
C GLY A 49 -2.94 -2.08 2.90
N GLN A 50 -2.73 -3.01 3.84
CA GLN A 50 -3.80 -3.90 4.30
C GLN A 50 -4.99 -3.13 4.89
N PHE A 51 -4.74 -2.06 5.64
CA PHE A 51 -5.81 -1.19 6.16
C PHE A 51 -6.56 -0.46 5.04
N MET A 52 -5.85 0.08 4.03
CA MET A 52 -6.48 0.69 2.85
C MET A 52 -7.35 -0.31 2.08
N ALA A 53 -6.87 -1.54 1.89
CA ALA A 53 -7.65 -2.61 1.25
C ALA A 53 -8.92 -2.96 2.05
N PHE A 54 -8.85 -2.94 3.39
CA PHE A 54 -10.04 -3.07 4.24
C PHE A 54 -11.02 -1.91 3.99
N MET A 55 -10.55 -0.66 3.97
CA MET A 55 -11.40 0.50 3.71
C MET A 55 -12.09 0.43 2.34
N VAL A 56 -11.35 0.10 1.28
CA VAL A 56 -11.88 -0.07 -0.09
C VAL A 56 -13.03 -1.06 -0.11
N ARG A 57 -12.86 -2.23 0.55
CA ARG A 57 -13.91 -3.25 0.63
C ARG A 57 -15.09 -2.81 1.50
N ALA A 58 -14.82 -2.17 2.64
CA ALA A 58 -15.84 -1.74 3.59
C ALA A 58 -16.79 -0.71 2.97
N ILE A 59 -16.26 0.24 2.18
CA ILE A 59 -17.07 1.25 1.49
C ILE A 59 -17.54 0.81 0.10
N ARG A 60 -17.11 -0.38 -0.36
CA ARG A 60 -17.38 -0.92 -1.71
C ARG A 60 -17.00 0.08 -2.80
N ALA A 61 -15.79 0.63 -2.71
CA ALA A 61 -15.32 1.62 -3.66
C ALA A 61 -15.29 1.06 -5.09
N THR A 62 -15.80 1.84 -6.04
CA THR A 62 -15.80 1.51 -7.48
C THR A 62 -15.06 2.56 -8.31
N ASN A 63 -14.79 3.73 -7.75
CA ASN A 63 -14.01 4.78 -8.39
C ASN A 63 -13.04 5.33 -7.36
N ILE A 64 -11.74 5.19 -7.62
CA ILE A 64 -10.67 5.66 -6.74
C ILE A 64 -9.81 6.64 -7.53
N LEU A 65 -9.56 7.80 -6.92
CA LEU A 65 -8.54 8.74 -7.38
C LEU A 65 -7.41 8.75 -6.36
N GLU A 66 -6.20 8.44 -6.80
CA GLU A 66 -4.98 8.54 -6.02
C GLU A 66 -4.12 9.69 -6.56
N ILE A 67 -3.52 10.46 -5.64
CA ILE A 67 -2.61 11.56 -5.96
C ILE A 67 -1.28 11.26 -5.27
N GLY A 68 -0.25 11.00 -6.06
CA GLY A 68 1.03 10.45 -5.61
C GLY A 68 1.05 8.93 -5.77
N THR A 69 1.45 8.44 -6.93
CA THR A 69 1.57 7.01 -7.26
C THR A 69 2.89 6.43 -6.76
N TYR A 70 3.97 7.20 -6.88
CA TYR A 70 5.34 6.70 -6.76
C TYR A 70 5.53 5.39 -7.56
N THR A 71 5.99 4.32 -6.91
CA THR A 71 6.16 3.00 -7.53
C THR A 71 4.86 2.18 -7.61
N GLY A 72 3.72 2.71 -7.13
CA GLY A 72 2.39 2.15 -7.36
C GLY A 72 1.87 1.19 -6.30
N TYR A 73 2.55 1.00 -5.17
CA TYR A 73 2.14 0.02 -4.15
C TYR A 73 0.73 0.29 -3.61
N SER A 74 0.41 1.53 -3.21
CA SER A 74 -0.92 1.89 -2.71
C SER A 74 -2.01 1.76 -3.79
N ALA A 75 -1.70 2.12 -5.04
CA ALA A 75 -2.59 1.96 -6.18
C ALA A 75 -2.94 0.47 -6.38
N LEU A 76 -1.92 -0.39 -6.36
CA LEU A 76 -2.08 -1.83 -6.56
C LEU A 76 -2.85 -2.48 -5.40
N VAL A 77 -2.59 -2.07 -4.15
CA VAL A 77 -3.37 -2.45 -2.98
C VAL A 77 -4.86 -2.15 -3.19
N CYS A 78 -5.16 -0.92 -3.62
CA CYS A 78 -6.54 -0.50 -3.84
C CYS A 78 -7.18 -1.28 -4.98
N ALA A 79 -6.49 -1.44 -6.11
CA ALA A 79 -6.97 -2.16 -7.27
C ALA A 79 -7.30 -3.64 -6.93
N LEU A 80 -6.43 -4.33 -6.19
CA LEU A 80 -6.66 -5.71 -5.74
C LEU A 80 -7.82 -5.84 -4.73
N ALA A 81 -8.18 -4.75 -4.05
CA ALA A 81 -9.28 -4.74 -3.10
C ALA A 81 -10.64 -4.40 -3.73
N MET A 82 -10.64 -3.84 -4.94
CA MET A 82 -11.86 -3.53 -5.70
C MET A 82 -12.43 -4.80 -6.34
N ASP A 83 -13.76 -4.94 -6.30
CA ASP A 83 -14.48 -6.00 -7.04
C ASP A 83 -14.69 -5.60 -8.52
N LYS A 84 -14.99 -4.32 -8.75
CA LYS A 84 -15.19 -3.73 -10.09
C LYS A 84 -14.98 -2.22 -10.05
N GLY A 85 -14.74 -1.65 -11.21
CA GLY A 85 -14.65 -0.21 -11.41
C GLY A 85 -13.27 0.24 -11.86
N HIS A 86 -12.89 1.47 -11.51
CA HIS A 86 -11.69 2.11 -12.02
C HIS A 86 -10.90 2.81 -10.94
N LEU A 87 -9.58 2.68 -11.02
CA LEU A 87 -8.63 3.46 -10.25
C LEU A 87 -7.83 4.34 -11.21
N ILE A 88 -7.77 5.62 -10.90
CA ILE A 88 -6.90 6.57 -11.58
C ILE A 88 -5.88 7.03 -10.55
N THR A 89 -4.61 6.87 -10.86
CA THR A 89 -3.51 7.38 -10.04
C THR A 89 -2.73 8.43 -10.84
N LEU A 90 -2.29 9.48 -10.15
CA LEU A 90 -1.61 10.62 -10.75
C LEU A 90 -0.27 10.82 -10.09
N ASP A 91 0.79 10.77 -10.88
CA ASP A 91 2.13 11.17 -10.46
C ASP A 91 2.77 12.09 -11.50
N ARG A 92 3.73 12.89 -11.04
CA ARG A 92 4.53 13.77 -11.89
C ARG A 92 5.86 13.13 -12.30
N ASP A 93 6.31 12.09 -11.61
CA ASP A 93 7.60 11.46 -11.86
C ASP A 93 7.45 10.30 -12.86
N PRO A 94 7.84 10.49 -14.13
CA PRO A 94 7.68 9.45 -15.14
C PRO A 94 8.52 8.20 -14.84
N VAL A 95 9.68 8.35 -14.19
CA VAL A 95 10.59 7.24 -13.90
C VAL A 95 9.97 6.29 -12.89
N MET A 96 9.31 6.83 -11.85
CA MET A 96 8.63 6.01 -10.86
C MET A 96 7.36 5.37 -11.42
N THR A 97 6.64 6.08 -12.30
CA THR A 97 5.47 5.51 -12.98
C THR A 97 5.85 4.34 -13.90
N GLU A 98 7.04 4.34 -14.50
CA GLU A 98 7.52 3.19 -15.28
C GLU A 98 7.71 1.94 -14.41
N VAL A 99 8.07 2.10 -13.13
CA VAL A 99 8.13 0.97 -12.18
C VAL A 99 6.71 0.47 -11.90
N ALA A 100 5.78 1.39 -11.61
CA ALA A 100 4.38 1.03 -11.34
C ALA A 100 3.75 0.24 -12.49
N MET A 101 4.02 0.62 -13.73
CA MET A 101 3.47 -0.04 -14.93
C MET A 101 3.97 -1.47 -15.16
N LYS A 102 5.00 -1.93 -14.43
CA LYS A 102 5.49 -3.32 -14.52
C LYS A 102 4.67 -4.31 -13.69
N PHE A 103 3.80 -3.82 -12.80
CA PHE A 103 3.01 -4.61 -11.85
C PHE A 103 1.51 -4.45 -12.12
#